data_AF-A0A8T4J411-F1
#
_entry.id   AF-A0A8T4J411-F1
#
_cell.length_a   1.000
_cell.length_b   1.000
_cell.length_c   1.000
_cell.angle_alpha   90.00
_cell.angle_beta   90.00
_cell.angle_gamma   90.00
#
_symmetry.space_group_name_H-M   'P 1'
#
loop_
_entity.id
_entity.type
_entity.pdbx_description
1 polymer ?
#
loop_
_entity_poly.entity_id
_entity_poly.type
_entity_poly.pdbx_seq_one_letter_code
_entity_poly.pdbx_strand_id
1 'polypeptide(L)'
;RSGETTTLLSHRYYLQDAAFTLAVTSEDTTLLHKSAEKLRRPRWAPYLGRRSCPPSGPLILTTVTATPVEHLLKLPLTRPAPGRNGPSQEATVPVEFASDLPLDGLSADGRSPADPILGEAQDEPLSFTPLDRRYRARPVHRITLRLPATQCAGYGTQYLTRLSSYLADHQLEVSSS
;
A
#
# COMPACT_ATOMS: atom_id res chain seq x y z
N ARG A 1 -49.79 5.74 18.91
CA ARG A 1 -48.62 4.88 18.60
C ARG A 1 -47.39 5.77 18.78
N SER A 2 -46.60 5.59 19.84
CA SER A 2 -45.41 6.41 20.10
C SER A 2 -44.39 6.15 18.99
N GLY A 3 -43.82 7.22 18.44
CA GLY A 3 -42.84 7.21 17.36
C GLY A 3 -41.44 6.80 17.82
N GLU A 4 -41.32 5.80 18.67
CA GLU A 4 -40.05 5.38 19.29
C GLU A 4 -39.49 4.11 18.65
N THR A 5 -39.08 4.20 17.39
CA THR A 5 -37.88 3.51 16.88
C THR A 5 -37.41 4.27 15.63
N THR A 6 -37.12 5.57 15.76
CA THR A 6 -35.77 6.13 16.00
C THR A 6 -34.73 5.64 14.99
N THR A 7 -34.24 6.56 14.17
CA THR A 7 -33.14 6.36 13.21
C THR A 7 -31.95 5.72 13.92
N LEU A 8 -31.50 4.55 13.44
CA LEU A 8 -30.28 3.93 13.92
C LEU A 8 -29.06 4.66 13.36
N LEU A 9 -28.34 5.37 14.23
CA LEU A 9 -27.11 6.05 13.88
C LEU A 9 -25.95 5.05 13.88
N SER A 10 -25.15 5.07 12.81
CA SER A 10 -23.87 4.34 12.76
C SER A 10 -22.74 5.31 12.44
N HIS A 11 -21.67 5.27 13.23
CA HIS A 11 -20.46 6.05 12.99
C HIS A 11 -19.45 5.22 12.20
N ARG A 12 -18.89 5.81 11.15
CA ARG A 12 -17.98 5.14 10.21
C ARG A 12 -16.81 6.06 9.93
N TYR A 13 -15.61 5.61 10.28
CA TYR A 13 -14.37 6.36 10.05
C TYR A 13 -13.76 5.95 8.70
N TYR A 14 -13.16 6.93 8.02
CA TYR A 14 -12.50 6.78 6.74
C TYR A 14 -11.14 7.45 6.79
N LEU A 15 -10.16 6.87 6.10
CA LEU A 15 -8.90 7.54 5.78
C LEU A 15 -9.09 8.34 4.50
N GLN A 16 -8.75 9.62 4.53
CA GLN A 16 -8.79 10.51 3.37
C GLN A 16 -7.37 10.91 2.97
N ASP A 17 -7.14 11.11 1.67
CA ASP A 17 -5.86 11.55 1.10
C ASP A 17 -4.67 10.63 1.47
N ALA A 18 -4.96 9.33 1.62
CA ALA A 18 -3.97 8.29 1.90
C ALA A 18 -3.67 7.47 0.63
N ALA A 19 -2.40 7.16 0.43
CA ALA A 19 -1.93 6.27 -0.63
C ALA A 19 -1.04 5.19 -0.04
N PHE A 20 -1.21 3.96 -0.51
CA PHE A 20 -0.41 2.80 -0.11
C PHE A 20 0.14 2.11 -1.34
N THR A 21 1.38 1.64 -1.25
CA THR A 21 2.01 0.82 -2.26
C THR A 21 2.29 -0.54 -1.65
N LEU A 22 1.89 -1.60 -2.33
CA LEU A 22 2.03 -2.97 -1.84
C LEU A 22 2.90 -3.77 -2.80
N ALA A 23 3.85 -4.51 -2.23
CA ALA A 23 4.55 -5.59 -2.91
C ALA A 23 3.89 -6.91 -2.47
N VAL A 24 3.18 -7.56 -3.39
CA VAL A 24 2.56 -8.88 -3.13
C VAL A 24 3.50 -9.96 -3.67
N THR A 25 3.88 -10.90 -2.82
CA THR A 25 4.82 -11.97 -3.16
C THR A 25 4.20 -13.33 -2.82
N SER A 26 4.61 -14.37 -3.55
CA SER A 26 4.20 -15.75 -3.29
C SER A 26 5.19 -16.71 -3.95
N GLU A 27 5.41 -17.87 -3.33
CA GLU A 27 6.11 -18.99 -3.94
C GLU A 27 5.27 -19.61 -5.08
N ASP A 28 3.94 -19.53 -5.00
CA ASP A 28 3.04 -19.92 -6.08
C ASP A 28 2.89 -18.78 -7.09
N THR A 29 3.85 -18.74 -8.02
CA THR A 29 3.85 -17.77 -9.12
C THR A 29 2.63 -17.90 -10.02
N THR A 30 2.07 -19.10 -10.17
CA THR A 30 0.87 -19.33 -11.00
C THR A 30 -0.35 -18.66 -10.38
N LEU A 31 -0.54 -18.81 -9.06
CA LEU A 31 -1.60 -18.11 -8.32
C LEU A 31 -1.40 -16.60 -8.37
N LEU A 32 -0.18 -16.11 -8.21
CA LEU A 32 0.13 -14.68 -8.25
C LEU A 32 -0.22 -14.07 -9.61
N HIS A 33 0.23 -14.69 -10.72
CA HIS A 33 -0.10 -14.25 -12.08
C HIS A 33 -1.60 -14.31 -12.35
N LYS A 34 -2.28 -15.39 -11.96
CA LYS A 34 -3.73 -15.52 -12.11
C LYS A 34 -4.48 -14.43 -11.34
N SER A 35 -4.02 -14.09 -10.13
CA SER A 35 -4.61 -13.04 -9.31
C SER A 35 -4.42 -11.66 -9.93
N ALA A 36 -3.22 -11.35 -10.43
CA ALA A 36 -2.93 -10.11 -11.14
C ALA A 36 -3.84 -9.95 -12.38
N GLU A 37 -4.00 -11.00 -13.19
CA GLU A 37 -4.92 -11.00 -14.34
C GLU A 37 -6.37 -10.75 -13.93
N LYS A 38 -6.84 -11.34 -12.84
CA LYS A 38 -8.20 -11.12 -12.33
C LYS A 38 -8.39 -9.73 -11.74
N LEU A 39 -7.35 -9.09 -11.24
CA LEU A 39 -7.41 -7.70 -10.79
C LEU A 39 -7.38 -6.71 -11.96
N ARG A 40 -6.74 -7.05 -13.08
CA ARG A 40 -6.79 -6.27 -14.33
C ARG A 40 -8.17 -6.33 -14.98
N ARG A 41 -8.82 -7.50 -14.97
CA ARG A 41 -10.15 -7.72 -15.55
C ARG A 41 -11.13 -8.27 -14.50
N PRO A 42 -11.52 -7.43 -13.52
CA PRO A 42 -12.29 -7.90 -12.39
C PRO A 42 -13.74 -8.19 -12.79
N ARG A 43 -14.27 -9.34 -12.34
CA ARG A 43 -15.69 -9.70 -12.52
C ARG A 43 -16.63 -8.79 -11.72
N TRP A 44 -16.16 -8.27 -10.59
CA TRP A 44 -16.88 -7.38 -9.70
C TRP A 44 -16.07 -6.11 -9.47
N ALA A 45 -16.74 -4.96 -9.40
CA ALA A 45 -16.06 -3.68 -9.20
C ALA A 45 -15.24 -3.68 -7.89
N PRO A 46 -13.92 -3.43 -7.94
CA PRO A 46 -13.09 -3.37 -6.74
C PRO A 46 -13.40 -2.11 -5.91
N TYR A 47 -13.16 -2.20 -4.60
CA TYR A 47 -13.30 -1.09 -3.66
C TYR A 47 -12.29 -1.23 -2.52
N LEU A 48 -11.84 -0.11 -1.97
CA LEU A 48 -10.83 -0.03 -0.91
C LEU A 48 -11.52 -0.08 0.46
N GLY A 49 -11.79 -1.30 0.95
CA GLY A 49 -12.46 -1.56 2.23
C GLY A 49 -13.98 -1.48 2.15
N ARG A 50 -14.56 -0.30 1.87
CA ARG A 50 -16.02 -0.10 1.74
C ARG A 50 -16.40 0.25 0.30
N ARG A 51 -17.58 -0.17 -0.16
CA ARG A 51 -18.08 0.10 -1.53
C ARG A 51 -18.13 1.59 -1.92
N SER A 52 -18.19 2.48 -0.94
CA SER A 52 -18.15 3.93 -1.14
C SER A 52 -16.76 4.48 -1.47
N CYS A 53 -15.72 3.65 -1.41
CA CYS A 53 -14.32 4.02 -1.64
C CYS A 53 -13.80 3.31 -2.90
N PRO A 54 -14.21 3.74 -4.11
CA PRO A 54 -13.66 3.19 -5.35
C PRO A 54 -12.16 3.55 -5.47
N PRO A 55 -11.34 2.68 -6.08
CA PRO A 55 -9.94 3.02 -6.35
C PRO A 55 -9.85 4.16 -7.37
N SER A 56 -8.88 5.06 -7.20
CA SER A 56 -8.69 6.23 -8.06
C SER A 56 -8.00 5.92 -9.39
N GLY A 57 -7.56 4.68 -9.61
CA GLY A 57 -6.85 4.25 -10.80
C GLY A 57 -6.64 2.72 -10.83
N PRO A 58 -5.86 2.20 -11.81
CA PRO A 58 -5.52 0.79 -11.87
C PRO A 58 -4.87 0.31 -10.57
N LEU A 59 -5.28 -0.86 -10.08
CA LEU A 59 -4.75 -1.43 -8.83
C LEU A 59 -3.34 -2.02 -9.00
N ILE A 60 -3.02 -2.51 -10.20
CA ILE A 60 -1.73 -3.12 -10.51
C ILE A 60 -0.87 -2.07 -11.22
N LEU A 61 0.21 -1.66 -10.55
CA LEU A 61 1.21 -0.77 -11.16
C LEU A 61 2.07 -1.54 -12.17
N THR A 62 2.64 -2.66 -11.74
CA THR A 62 3.50 -3.53 -12.56
C THR A 62 3.60 -4.93 -11.95
N THR A 63 4.16 -5.86 -12.71
CA THR A 63 4.55 -7.19 -12.25
C THR A 63 6.05 -7.33 -12.38
N VAL A 64 6.69 -7.78 -11.30
CA VAL A 64 8.14 -7.92 -11.17
C VAL A 64 8.48 -9.38 -10.93
N THR A 65 9.43 -9.92 -11.69
CA THR A 65 9.93 -11.31 -11.55
C THR A 65 11.04 -11.43 -10.51
N ALA A 66 11.75 -10.34 -10.21
CA ALA A 66 12.81 -10.30 -9.20
C ALA A 66 12.64 -9.07 -8.29
N THR A 67 13.09 -9.20 -7.04
CA THR A 67 13.32 -8.09 -6.10
C THR A 67 12.16 -7.07 -5.91
N PRO A 68 10.91 -7.52 -5.68
CA PRO A 68 9.76 -6.61 -5.49
C PRO A 68 9.96 -5.64 -4.32
N VAL A 69 10.62 -6.11 -3.26
CA VAL A 69 10.94 -5.31 -2.07
C VAL A 69 11.92 -4.18 -2.40
N GLU A 70 12.91 -4.42 -3.26
CA GLU A 70 13.86 -3.37 -3.66
C GLU A 70 13.17 -2.25 -4.43
N HIS A 71 12.23 -2.59 -5.32
CA HIS A 71 11.46 -1.58 -6.02
C HIS A 71 10.53 -0.81 -5.07
N LEU A 72 9.95 -1.49 -4.07
CA LEU A 72 9.11 -0.83 -3.07
C LEU A 72 9.87 0.27 -2.31
N LEU A 73 11.17 0.11 -2.07
CA LEU A 73 12.04 1.11 -1.42
C LEU A 73 12.41 2.30 -2.32
N LYS A 74 12.31 2.15 -3.63
CA LYS A 74 12.81 3.12 -4.62
C LYS A 74 11.69 3.85 -5.38
N LEU A 75 10.46 3.33 -5.31
CA LEU A 75 9.31 3.92 -5.99
C LEU A 75 9.06 5.37 -5.52
N PRO A 76 8.57 6.24 -6.43
CA PRO A 76 8.17 7.58 -6.05
C PRO A 76 7.11 7.57 -4.94
N LEU A 77 7.23 8.51 -3.99
CA LEU A 77 6.29 8.66 -2.88
C LEU A 77 5.22 9.69 -3.22
N THR A 78 3.95 9.34 -3.01
CA THR A 78 2.77 10.21 -3.18
C THR A 78 2.64 11.19 -2.01
N ARG A 79 3.62 12.08 -1.87
CA ARG A 79 3.67 13.13 -0.84
C ARG A 79 4.51 14.30 -1.33
N PRO A 80 4.26 15.53 -0.85
CA PRO A 80 5.15 16.65 -1.11
C PRO A 80 6.50 16.41 -0.43
N ALA A 81 7.56 16.87 -1.09
CA ALA A 81 8.87 16.98 -0.45
C ALA A 81 8.78 17.97 0.73
N PRO A 82 9.54 17.75 1.81
CA PRO A 82 9.65 18.73 2.88
C PRO A 82 10.04 20.10 2.30
N GLY A 83 9.32 21.15 2.71
CA GLY A 83 9.46 22.48 2.12
C GLY A 83 10.84 23.09 2.36
N ARG A 84 11.33 23.86 1.38
CA ARG A 84 12.64 24.55 1.42
C ARG A 84 12.80 25.56 2.57
N ASN A 85 11.69 25.95 3.21
CA ASN A 85 11.62 27.00 4.23
C ASN A 85 11.46 26.45 5.66
N GLY A 86 11.54 25.13 5.87
CA GLY A 86 11.60 24.52 7.20
C GLY A 86 13.01 24.58 7.80
N PRO A 87 13.17 24.47 9.13
CA PRO A 87 14.46 24.63 9.82
C PRO A 87 15.52 23.56 9.51
N SER A 88 15.27 22.63 8.58
CA SER A 88 16.25 21.64 8.12
C SER A 88 15.86 21.20 6.70
N GLN A 89 16.78 21.30 5.74
CA GLN A 89 16.66 20.57 4.47
C GLN A 89 16.85 19.08 4.78
N GLU A 90 15.80 18.42 5.26
CA GLU A 90 15.87 16.99 5.55
C GLU A 90 16.10 16.24 4.23
N ALA A 91 17.30 15.67 4.08
CA ALA A 91 17.68 14.87 2.92
C ALA A 91 16.86 13.59 2.81
N THR A 92 16.15 13.19 3.88
CA THR A 92 15.38 11.96 3.97
C THR A 92 14.04 12.17 4.66
N VAL A 93 13.03 11.40 4.29
CA VAL A 93 11.72 11.35 4.95
C VAL A 93 11.47 9.99 5.58
N PRO A 94 10.81 9.91 6.76
CA PRO A 94 10.41 8.64 7.34
C PRO A 94 9.25 8.04 6.54
N VAL A 95 9.33 6.74 6.27
CA VAL A 95 8.30 5.91 5.64
C VAL A 95 8.16 4.62 6.43
N GLU A 96 6.93 4.30 6.81
CA GLU A 96 6.60 3.07 7.49
C GLU A 96 6.36 1.94 6.48
N PHE A 97 6.96 0.78 6.76
CA PHE A 97 6.75 -0.47 6.04
C PHE A 97 6.11 -1.48 6.99
N ALA A 98 5.20 -2.28 6.46
CA ALA A 98 4.55 -3.35 7.20
C ALA A 98 4.49 -4.64 6.36
N SER A 99 4.68 -5.79 7.01
CA SER A 99 4.58 -7.11 6.37
C SER A 99 4.07 -8.16 7.37
N ASP A 100 3.55 -9.26 6.82
CA ASP A 100 3.25 -10.52 7.49
C ASP A 100 4.47 -11.39 7.78
N LEU A 101 5.63 -11.05 7.19
CA LEU A 101 6.91 -11.71 7.42
C LEU A 101 7.91 -10.76 8.09
N PRO A 102 8.95 -11.29 8.78
CA PRO A 102 10.04 -10.48 9.29
C PRO A 102 10.67 -9.61 8.20
N LEU A 103 10.86 -8.33 8.51
CA LEU A 103 11.45 -7.33 7.63
C LEU A 103 12.97 -7.24 7.82
N ASP A 104 13.62 -8.38 8.08
CA ASP A 104 15.04 -8.45 8.40
C ASP A 104 15.89 -8.08 7.18
N GLY A 105 16.98 -7.33 7.40
CA GLY A 105 17.91 -6.94 6.33
C GLY A 105 17.40 -5.82 5.40
N LEU A 106 16.18 -5.32 5.61
CA LEU A 106 15.69 -4.13 4.92
C LEU A 106 16.44 -2.87 5.38
N SER A 107 17.17 -2.26 4.45
CA SER A 107 17.87 -1.00 4.68
C SER A 107 17.70 -0.08 3.48
N ALA A 108 17.47 1.19 3.76
CA ALA A 108 17.55 2.26 2.77
C ALA A 108 18.95 2.88 2.85
N ASP A 109 19.75 2.71 1.79
CA ASP A 109 21.10 3.28 1.64
C ASP A 109 22.07 2.95 2.80
N GLY A 110 21.96 1.76 3.39
CA GLY A 110 22.82 1.31 4.48
C GLY A 110 22.54 1.97 5.84
N ARG A 111 21.45 2.73 5.97
CA ARG A 111 21.01 3.26 7.26
C ARG A 111 20.22 2.21 8.02
N SER A 112 20.47 2.09 9.33
CA SER A 112 19.69 1.20 10.18
C SER A 112 18.22 1.65 10.24
N PRO A 113 17.27 0.71 10.17
CA PRO A 113 15.87 0.98 10.48
C PRO A 113 15.73 1.46 11.94
N ALA A 114 14.62 2.14 12.22
CA ALA A 114 14.14 2.22 13.60
C ALA A 114 13.81 0.81 14.12
N ASP A 115 13.79 0.63 15.44
CA ASP A 115 13.55 -0.68 16.05
C ASP A 115 12.28 -1.33 15.48
N PRO A 116 12.37 -2.59 15.00
CA PRO A 116 11.23 -3.28 14.45
C PRO A 116 10.16 -3.49 15.51
N ILE A 117 8.92 -3.15 15.17
CA ILE A 117 7.76 -3.34 16.02
C ILE A 117 7.05 -4.61 15.56
N LEU A 118 6.98 -5.60 16.44
CA LEU A 118 6.12 -6.76 16.28
C LEU A 118 4.78 -6.48 16.93
N GLY A 119 3.71 -6.59 16.15
CA GLY A 119 2.33 -6.53 16.63
C GLY A 119 1.49 -7.69 16.10
N GLU A 120 0.20 -7.66 16.40
CA GLU A 120 -0.77 -8.62 15.90
C GLU A 120 -1.96 -7.89 15.26
N ALA A 121 -2.54 -8.49 14.22
CA ALA A 121 -3.76 -8.02 13.58
C ALA A 121 -4.77 -9.17 13.44
N GLN A 122 -6.05 -8.91 13.70
CA GLN A 122 -7.16 -9.87 13.55
C GLN A 122 -7.79 -9.79 12.15
N ASP A 123 -6.97 -9.90 11.11
CA ASP A 123 -7.38 -9.65 9.72
C ASP A 123 -7.07 -10.82 8.77
N GLU A 124 -6.60 -11.96 9.26
CA GLU A 124 -6.41 -13.16 8.42
C GLU A 124 -7.76 -13.84 8.15
N PRO A 125 -8.25 -13.88 6.89
CA PRO A 125 -9.59 -14.33 6.60
C PRO A 125 -9.71 -15.86 6.62
N LEU A 126 -10.63 -16.38 7.44
CA LEU A 126 -11.02 -17.80 7.43
C LEU A 126 -12.31 -18.05 6.66
N SER A 127 -13.25 -17.10 6.71
CA SER A 127 -14.56 -17.18 6.04
C SER A 127 -15.08 -15.79 5.70
N PHE A 128 -15.58 -15.63 4.48
CA PHE A 128 -16.29 -14.42 4.02
C PHE A 128 -17.82 -14.58 4.00
N THR A 129 -18.35 -15.70 4.51
CA THR A 129 -19.79 -16.00 4.50
C THR A 129 -20.58 -14.87 5.17
N PRO A 130 -21.62 -14.32 4.52
CA PRO A 130 -22.47 -13.31 5.15
C PRO A 130 -23.02 -13.81 6.48
N LEU A 131 -22.98 -12.97 7.52
CA LEU A 131 -23.40 -13.29 8.90
C LEU A 131 -22.53 -14.34 9.64
N ASP A 132 -21.54 -14.96 9.00
CA ASP A 132 -20.54 -15.86 9.60
C ASP A 132 -19.12 -15.54 9.08
N ARG A 133 -18.74 -14.26 9.18
CA ARG A 133 -17.39 -13.83 8.83
C ARG A 133 -16.45 -14.16 9.97
N ARG A 134 -15.38 -14.88 9.66
CA ARG A 134 -14.41 -15.36 10.65
C ARG A 134 -13.00 -14.98 10.24
N TYR A 135 -12.23 -14.52 11.22
CA TYR A 135 -10.87 -14.05 11.06
C TYR A 135 -9.99 -14.63 12.16
N ARG A 136 -8.69 -14.79 11.86
CA ARG A 136 -7.66 -15.18 12.82
C ARG A 136 -6.71 -14.01 13.07
N ALA A 137 -6.07 -14.01 14.23
CA ALA A 137 -4.91 -13.18 14.50
C ALA A 137 -3.70 -13.67 13.71
N ARG A 138 -2.95 -12.73 13.12
CA ARG A 138 -1.64 -12.95 12.49
C ARG A 138 -0.62 -11.90 12.97
N PRO A 139 0.68 -12.23 12.95
CA PRO A 139 1.72 -11.24 13.24
C PRO A 139 1.77 -10.15 12.16
N VAL A 140 2.16 -8.96 12.58
CA VAL A 140 2.48 -7.84 11.68
C VAL A 140 3.81 -7.23 12.14
N HIS A 141 4.79 -7.27 11.25
CA HIS A 141 6.09 -6.65 11.44
C HIS A 141 6.06 -5.25 10.85
N ARG A 142 6.46 -4.24 11.61
CA ARG A 142 6.55 -2.85 11.14
C ARG A 142 7.94 -2.29 11.37
N ILE A 143 8.45 -1.56 10.40
CA ILE A 143 9.69 -0.78 10.53
C ILE A 143 9.49 0.61 9.92
N THR A 144 10.22 1.59 10.43
CA THR A 144 10.32 2.90 9.77
C THR A 144 11.71 3.04 9.16
N LEU A 145 11.75 3.28 7.85
CA LEU A 145 12.96 3.57 7.09
C LEU A 145 12.99 5.05 6.71
N ARG A 146 14.20 5.61 6.60
CA ARG A 146 14.40 6.97 6.08
C ARG A 146 14.78 6.89 4.61
N LEU A 147 13.84 7.27 3.74
CA LEU A 147 14.04 7.27 2.30
C LEU A 147 14.47 8.66 1.81
N PRO A 148 15.23 8.79 0.71
CA PRO A 148 15.60 10.09 0.15
C PRO A 148 14.38 10.98 -0.12
N ALA A 149 14.43 12.24 0.34
CA ALA A 149 13.37 13.21 0.13
C ALA A 149 13.13 13.52 -1.36
N THR A 150 14.10 13.21 -2.22
CA THR A 150 14.00 13.29 -3.68
C THR A 150 12.97 12.33 -4.26
N GLN A 151 12.59 11.27 -3.54
CA GLN A 151 11.52 10.34 -3.95
C GLN A 151 10.11 10.95 -3.82
N CYS A 152 9.95 11.99 -3.00
CA CYS A 152 8.65 12.69 -2.84
C CYS A 152 8.26 13.37 -4.16
N ALA A 153 7.24 12.83 -4.84
CA ALA A 153 6.83 13.26 -6.17
C ALA A 153 5.56 14.13 -6.16
N GLY A 154 5.08 14.52 -4.98
CA GLY A 154 3.86 15.32 -4.84
C GLY A 154 2.61 14.50 -5.16
N TYR A 155 1.65 15.15 -5.82
CA TYR A 155 0.33 14.59 -6.11
C TYR A 155 -0.03 14.74 -7.59
N GLY A 156 -1.11 14.08 -8.01
CA GLY A 156 -1.69 14.24 -9.34
C GLY A 156 -0.71 13.85 -10.46
N THR A 157 -0.69 14.65 -11.53
CA THR A 157 0.09 14.36 -12.74
C THR A 157 1.59 14.31 -12.49
N GLN A 158 2.13 15.11 -11.55
CA GLN A 158 3.56 15.09 -11.22
C GLN A 158 3.99 13.72 -10.69
N TYR A 159 3.20 13.16 -9.76
CA TYR A 159 3.41 11.81 -9.24
C TYR A 159 3.31 10.77 -10.36
N LEU A 160 2.25 10.83 -11.18
CA LEU A 160 2.03 9.87 -12.27
C LEU A 160 3.15 9.89 -13.31
N THR A 161 3.68 11.08 -13.66
CA THR A 161 4.83 11.21 -14.57
C THR A 161 6.07 10.58 -13.97
N ARG A 162 6.39 10.87 -12.69
CA ARG A 162 7.54 10.26 -12.03
C ARG A 162 7.43 8.75 -11.90
N LEU A 163 6.25 8.26 -11.58
CA LEU A 163 5.97 6.84 -11.52
C LEU A 163 6.17 6.17 -12.88
N SER A 164 5.63 6.77 -13.94
CA SER A 164 5.77 6.26 -15.30
C SER A 164 7.23 6.24 -15.76
N SER A 165 8.01 7.30 -15.48
CA SER A 165 9.45 7.33 -15.77
C SER A 165 10.20 6.23 -15.01
N TYR A 166 9.94 6.07 -13.72
CA TYR A 166 10.59 5.04 -12.92
C TYR A 166 10.31 3.63 -13.47
N LEU A 167 9.06 3.34 -13.83
CA LEU A 167 8.68 2.04 -14.39
C LEU A 167 9.37 1.80 -15.74
N ALA A 168 9.43 2.81 -16.62
CA ALA A 168 10.13 2.72 -17.89
C ALA A 168 11.64 2.48 -17.73
N ASP A 169 12.29 3.22 -16.84
CA ASP A 169 13.74 3.13 -16.60
C ASP A 169 14.16 1.75 -16.09
N HIS A 170 13.28 1.08 -15.33
CA HIS A 170 13.53 -0.25 -14.77
C HIS A 170 12.95 -1.37 -15.64
N GLN A 171 12.51 -1.06 -16.87
CA GLN A 171 11.89 -2.02 -17.80
C GLN A 171 10.71 -2.78 -17.18
N LEU A 172 10.00 -2.13 -16.26
CA LEU A 172 8.84 -2.69 -15.60
C LEU A 172 7.62 -2.37 -16.46
N GLU A 173 7.02 -3.40 -17.04
CA GLU A 173 5.84 -3.22 -17.88
C GLU A 173 4.72 -2.60 -17.05
N VAL A 174 4.28 -1.40 -17.45
CA VAL A 174 3.08 -0.78 -16.90
C VAL A 174 1.90 -1.66 -17.30
N SER A 175 1.10 -2.09 -16.34
CA SER A 175 -0.13 -2.80 -16.68
C SER A 175 -1.09 -1.85 -17.40
N SER A 176 -1.16 -1.95 -18.73
CA SER A 176 -2.12 -1.20 -19.54
C SER A 176 -3.53 -1.70 -19.23
N SER A 177 -4.41 -0.78 -18.82
CA SER A 177 -5.83 -0.98 -18.54
C SER A 177 -6.60 -1.62 -19.69
#